data_AF-A0A0Q4FYE6-F1
#
_entry.id   AF-A0A0Q4FYE6-F1
#
_cell.length_a   1.000
_cell.length_b   1.000
_cell.length_c   1.000
_cell.angle_alpha   90.00
_cell.angle_beta   90.00
_cell.angle_gamma   90.00
#
_symmetry.space_group_name_H-M   'P 1'
#
loop_
_entity.id
_entity.type
_entity.pdbx_description
1 polymer ?
#
loop_
_entity_poly.entity_id
_entity_poly.type
_entity_poly.pdbx_seq_one_letter_code
_entity_poly.pdbx_strand_id
1 'polypeptide(L)'
;MSPVSGPMGVDRVMALRAQILERNQALSRASATGNAAAPTAVAAEPTSFASTMETALKSVNEGQQQASKLSEAYERGETIDIAKVMLARQQASVGFEATLQVRNKLLSAYKDIMSMPV
;
A
#
# COMPACT_ATOMS: atom_id res chain seq x y z
N MET A 1 17.87 -21.56 -50.93
CA MET A 1 17.58 -20.11 -50.95
C MET A 1 16.13 -19.92 -51.34
N SER A 2 15.49 -18.88 -50.79
CA SER A 2 14.11 -18.39 -51.04
C SER A 2 13.02 -19.01 -50.12
N PRO A 3 11.89 -18.29 -49.86
CA PRO A 3 11.72 -17.50 -48.63
C PRO A 3 10.32 -17.68 -47.97
N VAL A 4 10.24 -17.88 -46.67
CA VAL A 4 8.94 -17.86 -45.95
C VAL A 4 8.89 -16.64 -45.05
N SER A 5 8.38 -15.55 -45.61
CA SER A 5 7.89 -14.38 -44.86
C SER A 5 6.42 -14.21 -45.24
N GLY A 6 5.53 -14.49 -44.28
CA GLY A 6 4.06 -14.49 -44.45
C GLY A 6 3.35 -14.71 -43.10
N PRO A 7 2.06 -14.35 -42.99
CA PRO A 7 1.43 -13.46 -41.98
C PRO A 7 1.29 -13.99 -40.53
N MET A 8 1.77 -15.20 -40.23
CA MET A 8 1.47 -15.93 -38.98
C MET A 8 2.02 -15.30 -37.69
N GLY A 9 2.84 -14.26 -37.79
CA GLY A 9 3.38 -13.53 -36.63
C GLY A 9 2.47 -12.41 -36.13
N VAL A 10 1.75 -11.72 -37.01
CA VAL A 10 0.96 -10.52 -36.67
C VAL A 10 -0.33 -10.90 -35.96
N ASP A 11 -0.95 -12.01 -36.38
CA ASP A 11 -2.12 -12.60 -35.71
C ASP A 11 -1.80 -13.07 -34.29
N ARG A 12 -0.58 -13.61 -34.07
CA ARG A 12 -0.13 -14.02 -32.73
C ARG A 12 0.11 -12.82 -31.82
N VAL A 13 0.59 -11.70 -32.36
CA VAL A 13 0.77 -10.45 -31.62
C VAL A 13 -0.58 -9.79 -31.29
N MET A 14 -1.57 -9.86 -32.20
CA MET A 14 -2.93 -9.39 -31.90
C MET A 14 -3.65 -10.28 -30.89
N ALA A 15 -3.51 -11.60 -31.00
CA ALA A 15 -4.05 -12.54 -30.00
C ALA A 15 -3.41 -12.34 -28.62
N LEU A 16 -2.09 -12.08 -28.58
CA LEU A 16 -1.38 -11.79 -27.33
C LEU A 16 -1.81 -10.45 -26.72
N ARG A 17 -2.01 -9.41 -27.55
CA ARG A 17 -2.58 -8.13 -27.08
C ARG A 17 -3.97 -8.29 -26.49
N ALA A 18 -4.84 -9.08 -27.14
CA ALA A 18 -6.18 -9.37 -26.64
C ALA A 18 -6.14 -10.09 -25.28
N GLN A 19 -5.24 -11.06 -25.14
CA GLN A 19 -5.04 -11.80 -23.89
C GLN A 19 -4.53 -10.91 -22.73
N ILE A 20 -3.65 -9.94 -23.02
CA ILE A 20 -3.13 -9.01 -22.02
C ILE A 20 -4.23 -8.04 -21.53
N LEU A 21 -5.06 -7.53 -22.44
CA LEU A 21 -6.18 -6.65 -22.11
C LEU A 21 -7.21 -7.34 -21.21
N GLU A 22 -7.55 -8.60 -21.50
CA GLU A 22 -8.47 -9.39 -20.69
C GLU A 22 -7.90 -9.66 -19.28
N ARG A 23 -6.61 -10.00 -19.19
CA ARG A 23 -5.94 -10.22 -17.91
C ARG A 23 -5.91 -8.95 -17.05
N ASN A 24 -5.73 -7.79 -17.68
CA ASN A 24 -5.71 -6.50 -16.97
C ASN A 24 -7.11 -6.11 -16.44
N GLN A 25 -8.17 -6.38 -17.22
CA GLN A 25 -9.54 -6.14 -16.76
C GLN A 25 -9.96 -7.09 -15.63
N ALA A 26 -9.53 -8.36 -15.66
CA ALA A 26 -9.79 -9.31 -14.58
C ALA A 26 -9.09 -8.91 -13.26
N LEU A 27 -7.84 -8.43 -13.35
CA LEU A 27 -7.11 -7.90 -12.19
C LEU A 27 -7.75 -6.62 -11.64
N SER A 28 -8.29 -5.76 -12.50
CA SER A 28 -8.99 -4.53 -12.11
C SER A 28 -10.34 -4.81 -11.41
N ARG A 29 -11.04 -5.90 -11.78
CA ARG A 29 -12.24 -6.34 -11.07
C ARG A 29 -11.91 -7.02 -9.74
N ALA A 30 -10.83 -7.80 -9.68
CA ALA A 30 -10.38 -8.42 -8.43
C ALA A 30 -9.99 -7.36 -7.38
N SER A 31 -9.35 -6.27 -7.79
CA SER A 31 -9.05 -5.13 -6.90
C SER A 31 -10.29 -4.31 -6.51
N ALA A 32 -11.31 -4.22 -7.38
CA ALA A 32 -12.57 -3.55 -7.05
C ALA A 32 -13.51 -4.41 -6.16
N THR A 33 -13.44 -5.74 -6.24
CA THR A 33 -14.31 -6.66 -5.49
C THR A 33 -13.74 -7.01 -4.10
N GLY A 34 -12.48 -6.66 -3.82
CA GLY A 34 -11.86 -6.82 -2.49
C GLY A 34 -12.38 -5.85 -1.41
N ASN A 35 -13.33 -4.96 -1.74
CA ASN A 35 -13.87 -3.94 -0.83
C ASN A 35 -15.41 -4.02 -0.66
N ALA A 36 -16.02 -5.18 -0.93
CA ALA A 36 -17.48 -5.37 -0.86
C ALA A 36 -17.94 -6.34 0.24
N ALA A 37 -17.28 -6.31 1.41
CA ALA A 37 -17.84 -6.80 2.65
C ALA A 37 -17.86 -5.64 3.64
N ALA A 38 -18.92 -4.85 3.61
CA ALA A 38 -19.19 -3.88 4.66
C ALA A 38 -19.42 -4.66 5.97
N PRO A 39 -18.60 -4.48 7.02
CA PRO A 39 -19.05 -4.85 8.35
C PRO A 39 -20.19 -3.88 8.68
N THR A 40 -21.33 -4.44 9.07
CA THR A 40 -22.44 -3.74 9.70
C THR A 40 -21.87 -2.71 10.66
N ALA A 41 -22.12 -1.43 10.38
CA ALA A 41 -21.75 -0.33 11.24
C ALA A 41 -22.51 -0.49 12.56
N VAL A 42 -21.89 -1.18 13.52
CA VAL A 42 -22.07 -0.86 14.92
C VAL A 42 -21.73 0.62 15.00
N ALA A 43 -22.68 1.43 15.47
CA ALA A 43 -22.48 2.84 15.72
C ALA A 43 -21.35 2.98 16.75
N ALA A 44 -20.11 3.00 16.27
CA ALA A 44 -18.99 3.47 17.02
C ALA A 44 -19.23 4.97 17.16
N GLU A 45 -19.21 5.43 18.40
CA GLU A 45 -19.19 6.85 18.72
C GLU A 45 -18.25 7.61 17.77
N PRO A 46 -18.56 8.87 17.41
CA PRO A 46 -17.70 9.67 16.55
C PRO A 46 -16.33 9.84 17.23
N THR A 47 -15.45 8.88 16.97
CA THR A 47 -14.05 8.94 17.38
C THR A 47 -13.50 10.16 16.68
N SER A 48 -13.15 11.17 17.47
CA SER A 48 -12.73 12.45 16.92
C SER A 48 -11.55 12.20 15.99
N PHE A 49 -11.53 12.87 14.84
CA PHE A 49 -10.42 12.75 13.89
C PHE A 49 -9.05 12.93 14.57
N ALA A 50 -8.98 13.84 15.54
CA ALA A 50 -7.81 14.06 16.38
C ALA A 50 -7.38 12.80 17.17
N SER A 51 -8.33 12.08 17.79
CA SER A 51 -8.02 10.84 18.52
C SER A 51 -7.57 9.69 17.61
N THR A 52 -8.11 9.59 16.39
CA THR A 52 -7.63 8.62 15.38
C THR A 52 -6.21 8.96 14.93
N MET A 53 -5.92 10.25 14.71
CA MET A 53 -4.59 10.70 14.34
C MET A 53 -3.57 10.50 15.46
N GLU A 54 -3.95 10.77 16.71
CA GLU A 54 -3.12 10.50 17.89
C GLU A 54 -2.80 9.00 18.00
N THR A 55 -3.80 8.14 17.77
CA THR A 55 -3.63 6.68 17.76
C THR A 55 -2.69 6.24 16.63
N ALA A 56 -2.84 6.81 15.43
CA ALA A 56 -1.95 6.52 14.30
C ALA A 56 -0.50 6.94 14.59
N LEU A 57 -0.29 8.12 15.19
CA LEU A 57 1.04 8.59 15.59
C LEU A 57 1.67 7.68 16.66
N LYS A 58 0.87 7.23 17.64
CA LYS A 58 1.31 6.23 18.63
C LYS A 58 1.74 4.93 17.97
N SER A 59 0.96 4.43 17.01
CA SER A 59 1.27 3.19 16.29
C SER A 59 2.58 3.29 15.50
N VAL A 60 2.87 4.44 14.88
CA VAL A 60 4.15 4.69 14.20
C VAL A 60 5.31 4.68 15.19
N ASN A 61 5.17 5.34 16.34
CA ASN A 61 6.19 5.35 17.39
C ASN A 61 6.46 3.94 17.94
N GLU A 62 5.41 3.14 18.14
CA GLU A 62 5.54 1.74 18.55
C GLU A 62 6.26 0.90 17.49
N GLY A 63 5.88 1.05 16.21
CA GLY A 63 6.55 0.36 15.10
C GLY A 63 8.04 0.72 15.00
N GLN A 64 8.38 1.99 15.24
CA GLN A 64 9.76 2.47 15.25
C GLN A 64 10.57 1.87 16.41
N GLN A 65 10.02 1.85 17.62
CA GLN A 65 10.66 1.21 18.78
C GLN A 65 10.84 -0.30 18.59
N GLN A 66 9.86 -0.97 17.98
CA GLN A 66 9.95 -2.40 17.71
C GLN A 66 11.03 -2.71 16.66
N ALA A 67 11.17 -1.87 15.63
CA ALA A 67 12.26 -1.98 14.65
C ALA A 67 13.64 -1.76 15.29
N SER A 68 13.78 -0.81 16.22
CA SER A 68 15.01 -0.61 16.99
C SER A 68 15.36 -1.84 17.84
N LYS A 69 14.39 -2.38 18.60
CA LYS A 69 14.60 -3.60 19.41
C LYS A 69 15.01 -4.81 18.57
N LEU A 70 14.39 -4.99 17.41
CA LEU A 70 14.73 -6.07 16.48
C LEU A 70 16.13 -5.90 15.89
N SER A 71 16.53 -4.66 15.60
CA SER A 71 17.88 -4.36 15.08
C SER A 71 18.94 -4.64 16.14
N GLU A 72 18.72 -4.20 17.38
CA GLU A 72 19.64 -4.50 18.49
C GLU A 72 19.72 -6.00 18.81
N ALA A 73 18.59 -6.72 18.79
CA ALA A 73 18.57 -8.17 19.00
C ALA A 73 19.30 -8.94 17.89
N TYR A 74 19.28 -8.42 16.66
CA TYR A 74 20.06 -8.97 15.55
C TYR A 74 21.56 -8.70 15.73
N GLU A 75 21.96 -7.48 16.11
CA GLU A 75 23.37 -7.13 16.37
C GLU A 75 23.97 -7.92 17.54
N ARG A 76 23.15 -8.28 18.54
CA ARG A 76 23.55 -9.14 19.66
C ARG A 76 23.60 -10.64 19.32
N GLY A 77 23.17 -11.03 18.11
CA GLY A 77 23.14 -12.43 17.68
C GLY A 77 22.01 -13.26 18.29
N GLU A 78 21.01 -12.64 18.93
CA GLU A 78 19.86 -13.33 19.55
C GLU A 78 18.84 -13.82 18.50
N THR A 79 18.92 -13.35 17.25
CA THR A 79 17.95 -13.70 16.19
C THR A 79 18.64 -14.07 14.88
N ILE A 80 18.45 -15.32 14.44
CA ILE A 80 19.11 -15.92 13.24
C ILE A 80 18.26 -15.74 11.96
N ASP A 81 17.02 -15.27 12.10
CA ASP A 81 16.06 -15.17 11.00
C ASP A 81 16.12 -13.80 10.30
N ILE A 82 17.05 -13.69 9.35
CA ILE A 82 17.22 -12.52 8.47
C ILE A 82 15.91 -12.14 7.73
N ALA A 83 15.03 -13.11 7.45
CA ALA A 83 13.78 -12.85 6.73
C ALA A 83 12.80 -12.05 7.60
N LYS A 84 12.74 -12.33 8.90
CA LYS A 84 11.93 -11.54 9.86
C LYS A 84 12.42 -10.10 9.98
N VAL A 85 13.74 -9.89 10.03
CA VAL A 85 14.35 -8.55 10.10
C VAL A 85 14.05 -7.77 8.82
N MET A 86 14.20 -8.40 7.65
CA MET A 86 13.90 -7.76 6.36
C MET A 86 12.41 -7.44 6.21
N LEU A 87 11.51 -8.33 6.63
CA LEU A 87 10.07 -8.07 6.59
C LEU A 87 9.68 -6.91 7.52
N ALA A 88 10.24 -6.87 8.73
CA ALA A 88 10.01 -5.77 9.67
C ALA A 88 10.51 -4.42 9.10
N ARG A 89 11.67 -4.41 8.44
CA ARG A 89 12.19 -3.21 7.74
C ARG A 89 11.28 -2.76 6.61
N GLN A 90 10.79 -3.70 5.79
CA GLN A 90 9.86 -3.40 4.70
C GLN A 90 8.55 -2.81 5.24
N GLN A 91 8.00 -3.40 6.31
CA GLN A 91 6.78 -2.95 6.94
C GLN A 91 6.93 -1.55 7.55
N ALA A 92 8.07 -1.28 8.21
CA ALA A 92 8.39 0.05 8.74
C ALA A 92 8.52 1.11 7.63
N SER A 93 9.17 0.78 6.51
CA SER A 93 9.31 1.68 5.37
C SER A 93 7.95 2.05 4.75
N VAL A 94 7.10 1.05 4.51
CA VAL A 94 5.75 1.27 3.95
C VAL A 94 4.86 2.04 4.93
N GLY A 95 4.92 1.73 6.23
CA GLY A 95 4.19 2.47 7.27
C GLY A 95 4.63 3.93 7.38
N PHE A 96 5.92 4.20 7.23
CA PHE A 96 6.46 5.57 7.24
C PHE A 96 5.98 6.38 6.03
N GLU A 97 6.03 5.82 4.82
CA GLU A 97 5.50 6.49 3.62
C GLU A 97 4.00 6.78 3.75
N ALA A 98 3.21 5.82 4.25
CA ALA A 98 1.79 6.02 4.50
C ALA A 98 1.55 7.18 5.46
N THR A 99 2.34 7.27 6.53
CA THR A 99 2.27 8.36 7.52
C THR A 99 2.58 9.72 6.90
N LEU A 100 3.59 9.79 6.03
CA LEU A 100 3.92 11.01 5.28
C LEU A 100 2.76 11.45 4.37
N GLN A 101 2.12 10.51 3.68
CA GLN A 101 0.98 10.84 2.82
C GLN A 101 -0.21 11.36 3.63
N VAL A 102 -0.51 10.73 4.77
CA VAL A 102 -1.57 11.20 5.68
C VAL A 102 -1.22 12.61 6.19
N ARG A 103 0.00 12.85 6.68
CA ARG A 103 0.45 14.17 7.11
C ARG A 103 0.24 15.23 6.02
N ASN A 104 0.67 14.94 4.79
CA ASN A 104 0.55 15.88 3.68
C ASN A 104 -0.92 16.17 3.34
N LYS A 105 -1.78 15.16 3.33
CA LYS A 105 -3.21 15.32 3.06
C LYS A 105 -3.90 16.20 4.12
N LEU A 106 -3.47 16.09 5.38
CA LEU A 106 -4.01 16.86 6.49
C LEU A 106 -3.53 18.31 6.50
N LEU A 107 -2.26 18.54 6.14
CA LEU A 107 -1.77 19.91 5.92
C LEU A 107 -2.53 20.59 4.77
N SER A 108 -2.80 19.86 3.68
CA SER A 108 -3.63 20.37 2.59
C SER A 108 -5.05 20.68 3.04
N ALA A 109 -5.71 19.76 3.76
CA ALA A 109 -7.08 19.97 4.25
C ALA A 109 -7.18 21.18 5.21
N TYR A 110 -6.19 21.36 6.09
CA TYR A 110 -6.11 22.55 6.95
C TYR A 110 -5.95 23.83 6.13
N LYS A 111 -5.06 23.81 5.12
CA LYS A 111 -4.82 24.95 4.24
C LYS A 111 -6.06 25.30 3.41
N ASP A 112 -6.81 24.30 2.94
CA ASP A 112 -8.05 24.46 2.18
C ASP A 112 -9.14 25.10 3.04
N ILE A 113 -9.33 24.66 4.29
CA ILE A 113 -10.27 25.30 5.24
C ILE A 113 -9.90 26.76 5.48
N MET A 114 -8.62 27.08 5.66
CA MET A 114 -8.15 28.46 5.85
C MET A 114 -8.29 29.33 4.59
N SER A 115 -8.27 28.71 3.41
CA SER A 115 -8.31 29.41 2.12
C SER A 115 -9.72 29.50 1.54
N MET A 116 -10.72 28.90 2.20
CA MET A 116 -12.12 29.16 1.87
C MET A 116 -12.43 30.62 2.23
N PRO A 117 -12.79 31.47 1.24
CA PRO A 117 -13.32 32.78 1.56
C PRO A 117 -14.65 32.62 2.30
N VAL A 118 -14.80 33.35 3.40
CA VAL A 118 -16.07 33.51 4.12
C VAL A 118 -17.11 34.24 3.28
#